data_AF-P72915-F1
#
_entry.id   AF-P72915-F1
#
_cell.length_a   1.000
_cell.length_b   1.000
_cell.length_c   1.000
_cell.angle_alpha   90.00
_cell.angle_beta   90.00
_cell.angle_gamma   90.00
#
_symmetry.space_group_name_H-M   'P 1'
#
loop_
_entity.id
_entity.type
_entity.pdbx_description
1 polymer ?
#
loop_
_entity_poly.entity_id
_entity_poly.type
_entity_poly.pdbx_seq_one_letter_code
_entity_poly.pdbx_strand_id
1 'polypeptide(L)'
;MAQAHVLGLTYLLQGGATNIFNLGNGNGFSVREMIATAQLVTNRPIPVLQGDRRPGDPPILVGSSEKARQILGWQPQYPLAKDILTHAWAWHQQRHGDNSPCTQP
;
A
#
# COMPACT_ATOMS: atom_id res chain seq x y z
N MET A 1 -4.96 -1.53 -6.96
CA MET A 1 -6.09 -2.21 -6.28
C MET A 1 -7.40 -2.00 -7.06
N ALA A 2 -7.80 -0.77 -7.41
CA ALA A 2 -9.01 -0.51 -8.21
C ALA A 2 -9.08 -1.33 -9.53
N GLN A 3 -7.98 -1.40 -10.28
CA GLN A 3 -7.91 -2.21 -11.52
C GLN A 3 -8.28 -3.70 -11.30
N ALA A 4 -7.89 -4.29 -10.17
CA ALA A 4 -8.22 -5.69 -9.86
C ALA A 4 -9.74 -5.91 -9.71
N HIS A 5 -10.46 -4.91 -9.20
CA HIS A 5 -11.91 -4.98 -9.06
C HIS A 5 -12.61 -4.88 -10.41
N VAL A 6 -12.12 -4.02 -11.30
CA VAL A 6 -12.61 -3.93 -12.68
C VAL A 6 -12.40 -5.27 -13.40
N LEU A 7 -11.21 -5.86 -13.28
CA LEU A 7 -10.92 -7.18 -13.86
C LEU A 7 -11.80 -8.29 -13.26
N GLY A 8 -12.03 -8.28 -11.95
CA GLY A 8 -12.94 -9.20 -11.28
C GLY A 8 -14.39 -9.07 -11.76
N LEU A 9 -14.87 -7.85 -11.96
CA LEU A 9 -16.19 -7.58 -12.53
C LEU A 9 -16.28 -8.11 -13.97
N THR A 10 -15.29 -7.80 -14.81
CA THR A 10 -15.23 -8.30 -16.20
C THR A 10 -15.23 -9.82 -16.24
N TYR A 11 -14.46 -10.48 -15.37
CA TYR A 11 -14.41 -11.94 -15.27
C TYR A 11 -15.80 -12.54 -14.96
N LEU A 12 -16.53 -11.97 -14.01
CA LEU A 12 -17.89 -12.42 -13.68
C LEU A 12 -18.87 -12.19 -14.84
N LEU A 13 -18.80 -11.02 -15.49
CA LEU A 13 -19.65 -10.69 -16.65
C LEU A 13 -19.41 -11.62 -17.85
N GLN A 14 -18.21 -12.19 -17.97
CA GLN A 14 -17.85 -13.17 -19.01
C GLN A 14 -18.23 -14.61 -18.65
N GLY A 15 -19.00 -14.81 -17.57
CA GLY A 15 -19.44 -16.14 -17.12
C GLY A 15 -18.46 -16.84 -16.19
N GLY A 16 -17.48 -16.12 -15.65
CA GLY A 16 -16.61 -16.63 -14.59
C GLY A 16 -17.40 -16.97 -13.32
N ALA A 17 -16.98 -18.01 -12.60
CA ALA A 17 -17.61 -18.42 -11.36
C ALA A 17 -17.28 -17.47 -10.20
N THR A 18 -18.17 -17.36 -9.21
CA THR A 18 -17.87 -16.63 -7.97
C THR A 18 -16.60 -17.17 -7.32
N ASN A 19 -15.69 -16.29 -6.92
CA ASN A 19 -14.38 -16.68 -6.43
C ASN A 19 -13.80 -15.67 -5.42
N ILE A 20 -12.78 -16.09 -4.68
CA ILE A 20 -12.08 -15.28 -3.69
C ILE A 20 -10.63 -15.06 -4.14
N PHE A 21 -10.19 -13.81 -4.08
CA PHE A 21 -8.84 -13.38 -4.50
C PHE A 21 -8.20 -12.50 -3.43
N ASN A 22 -6.95 -12.82 -3.10
CA ASN A 22 -6.13 -11.96 -2.26
C ASN A 22 -5.48 -10.87 -3.13
N LEU A 23 -5.60 -9.62 -2.69
CA LEU A 23 -5.05 -8.46 -3.37
C LEU A 23 -3.92 -7.86 -2.53
N GLY A 24 -2.69 -8.23 -2.86
CA GLY A 24 -1.48 -7.71 -2.22
C GLY A 24 -0.38 -7.45 -3.24
N ASN A 25 0.56 -6.58 -2.89
CA ASN A 25 1.75 -6.34 -3.72
C ASN A 25 2.73 -7.53 -3.72
N GLY A 26 2.48 -8.57 -2.89
CA GLY A 26 3.31 -9.79 -2.80
C GLY A 26 4.61 -9.59 -2.00
N ASN A 27 5.13 -8.36 -1.97
CA ASN A 27 6.24 -7.97 -1.11
C ASN A 27 5.70 -7.36 0.19
N GLY A 28 6.06 -7.94 1.33
CA GLY A 28 5.84 -7.31 2.63
C GLY A 28 6.87 -6.21 2.86
N PHE A 29 6.44 -5.10 3.45
CA PHE A 29 7.34 -4.05 3.93
C PHE A 29 7.26 -3.97 5.45
N SER A 30 8.41 -3.93 6.11
CA SER A 30 8.48 -3.65 7.54
C SER A 30 8.13 -2.20 7.83
N VAL A 31 7.72 -1.92 9.07
CA VAL A 31 7.49 -0.54 9.54
C VAL A 31 8.73 0.33 9.38
N ARG A 32 9.93 -0.23 9.59
CA ARG A 32 11.20 0.50 9.44
C ARG A 32 11.46 0.90 7.99
N GLU A 33 11.23 0.00 7.03
CA GLU A 33 11.38 0.30 5.59
C GLU A 33 10.39 1.37 5.13
N MET A 34 9.16 1.34 5.65
CA MET A 34 8.17 2.36 5.36
C MET A 34 8.59 3.73 5.89
N ILE A 35 9.13 3.81 7.12
CA ILE A 35 9.63 5.07 7.69
C ILE A 35 10.82 5.59 6.88
N ALA A 36 11.79 4.73 6.56
CA ALA A 36 12.96 5.13 5.77
C ALA A 36 12.54 5.64 4.38
N THR A 37 11.61 4.95 3.72
CA THR A 37 11.09 5.37 2.42
C THR A 37 10.32 6.69 2.52
N ALA A 38 9.54 6.89 3.60
CA ALA A 38 8.84 8.14 3.84
C ALA A 38 9.82 9.31 4.02
N GLN A 39 10.87 9.16 4.84
CA GLN A 39 11.90 10.18 5.01
C GLN A 39 12.57 10.56 3.69
N LEU A 40 12.83 9.58 2.82
CA LEU A 40 13.37 9.81 1.47
C LEU A 40 12.40 10.57 0.56
N VAL A 41 11.12 10.21 0.57
CA VAL A 41 10.08 10.84 -0.27
C VAL A 41 9.76 12.26 0.19
N THR A 42 9.69 12.50 1.51
CA THR A 42 9.37 13.81 2.07
C THR A 42 10.59 14.72 2.19
N ASN A 43 11.79 14.16 2.14
CA ASN A 43 13.06 14.83 2.45
C ASN A 43 13.02 15.58 3.80
N ARG A 44 12.38 14.94 4.80
CA ARG A 44 12.16 15.51 6.14
C ARG A 44 12.52 14.48 7.21
N PRO A 45 13.09 14.90 8.35
CA PRO A 45 13.29 14.00 9.47
C PRO A 45 11.94 13.57 10.05
N ILE A 46 11.78 12.27 10.32
CA ILE A 46 10.60 11.70 10.98
C ILE A 46 11.08 11.11 12.31
N PRO A 47 10.78 11.73 13.46
CA PRO A 47 11.17 11.20 14.76
C PRO A 47 10.42 9.90 15.04
N VAL A 48 11.14 8.89 15.54
CA VAL A 48 10.59 7.56 15.83
C VAL A 48 10.84 7.22 17.28
N LEU A 49 9.76 6.90 18.00
CA LEU A 49 9.83 6.34 19.34
C LEU A 49 9.47 4.86 19.26
N GLN A 50 10.34 4.00 19.77
CA GLN A 50 10.05 2.58 19.86
C GLN A 50 9.10 2.35 21.04
N GLY A 51 7.98 1.69 20.78
CA GLY A 51 7.02 1.27 21.80
C GLY A 51 6.86 -0.24 21.81
N ASP A 52 6.16 -0.74 22.82
CA ASP A 52 5.83 -2.16 22.92
C ASP A 52 4.96 -2.63 21.75
N ARG A 53 5.01 -3.94 21.48
CA ARG A 53 4.14 -4.54 20.46
C ARG A 53 2.68 -4.36 20.86
N ARG A 54 1.85 -3.97 19.89
CA ARG A 54 0.40 -3.96 20.09
C ARG A 54 -0.09 -5.40 20.22
N PRO A 55 -0.79 -5.78 21.31
CA PRO A 55 -1.31 -7.12 21.46
C PRO A 55 -2.30 -7.43 20.33
N GLY A 56 -2.12 -8.57 19.67
CA GLY A 56 -2.95 -9.00 18.55
C GLY A 56 -2.33 -8.83 17.16
N ASP A 57 -1.23 -8.08 17.01
CA ASP A 57 -0.58 -7.92 15.71
C ASP A 57 0.32 -9.13 15.36
N PRO A 58 0.08 -9.83 14.23
CA PRO A 58 0.99 -10.86 13.76
C PRO A 58 2.32 -10.24 13.32
N PRO A 59 3.45 -10.96 13.47
CA PRO A 59 4.77 -10.43 13.11
C PRO A 59 4.92 -10.13 11.61
N ILE A 60 4.17 -10.82 10.74
CA ILE A 60 4.16 -10.66 9.28
C ILE A 60 2.75 -10.92 8.77
N LEU A 61 2.24 -10.05 7.90
CA LEU A 61 0.97 -10.24 7.18
C LEU A 61 1.15 -9.84 5.71
N VAL A 62 1.32 -10.83 4.83
CA VAL A 62 1.53 -10.62 3.39
C VAL A 62 0.51 -11.44 2.61
N GLY A 63 -0.30 -10.77 1.80
CA GLY A 63 -1.25 -11.44 0.90
C GLY A 63 -0.59 -11.82 -0.42
N SER A 64 -0.63 -13.11 -0.78
CA SER A 64 -0.24 -13.57 -2.12
C SER A 64 -1.26 -13.13 -3.17
N SER A 65 -0.80 -12.49 -4.25
CA SER A 65 -1.63 -12.10 -5.40
C SER A 65 -1.56 -13.07 -6.58
N GLU A 66 -0.95 -14.24 -6.39
CA GLU A 66 -0.71 -15.21 -7.46
C GLU A 66 -1.99 -15.64 -8.18
N LYS A 67 -3.04 -15.99 -7.44
CA LYS A 67 -4.34 -16.37 -8.01
C LYS A 67 -4.96 -15.25 -8.84
N ALA A 68 -4.85 -14.00 -8.39
CA ALA A 68 -5.35 -12.84 -9.12
C ALA A 68 -4.53 -12.58 -10.40
N ARG A 69 -3.21 -12.85 -10.38
CA ARG A 69 -2.36 -12.78 -11.58
C ARG A 69 -2.73 -13.85 -12.59
N GLN A 70 -2.91 -15.09 -12.16
CA GLN A 70 -3.20 -16.22 -13.04
C GLN A 70 -4.60 -16.18 -13.66
N ILE A 71 -5.62 -15.87 -12.84
CA ILE A 71 -7.02 -15.94 -13.29
C ILE A 71 -7.51 -14.63 -13.88
N LEU A 72 -7.20 -13.50 -13.25
CA LEU A 72 -7.69 -12.18 -13.69
C LEU A 72 -6.69 -11.45 -14.59
N GLY A 73 -5.48 -11.99 -14.79
CA GLY A 73 -4.39 -11.29 -15.47
C GLY A 73 -3.90 -10.06 -14.68
N TRP A 74 -4.25 -9.93 -13.40
CA TRP A 74 -4.00 -8.70 -12.65
C TRP A 74 -2.52 -8.54 -12.31
N GLN A 75 -1.92 -7.42 -12.74
CA GLN A 75 -0.57 -7.04 -12.36
C GLN A 75 -0.59 -5.71 -11.59
N PRO A 76 0.02 -5.64 -10.40
CA PRO A 76 0.07 -4.39 -9.64
C PRO A 76 0.98 -3.38 -10.34
N GLN A 77 0.42 -2.22 -10.70
CA GLN A 77 1.16 -1.14 -11.39
C GLN A 77 2.17 -0.43 -10.48
N TYR A 78 1.95 -0.43 -9.16
CA TYR A 78 2.80 0.23 -8.18
C TYR A 78 3.22 -0.77 -7.10
N PRO A 79 4.15 -1.68 -7.39
CA PRO A 79 4.58 -2.70 -6.43
C PRO A 79 5.46 -2.13 -5.31
N LEU A 80 6.09 -0.98 -5.54
CA LEU A 80 7.07 -0.38 -4.63
C LEU A 80 6.42 0.59 -3.64
N ALA A 81 6.83 0.51 -2.37
CA ALA A 81 6.43 1.45 -1.33
C ALA A 81 6.74 2.91 -1.69
N LYS A 82 7.85 3.15 -2.42
CA LYS A 82 8.27 4.49 -2.86
C LYS A 82 7.21 5.17 -3.73
N ASP A 83 6.65 4.45 -4.70
CA ASP A 83 5.66 5.03 -5.63
C ASP A 83 4.36 5.35 -4.89
N ILE A 84 3.93 4.45 -4.00
CA ILE A 84 2.74 4.63 -3.16
C ILE A 84 2.91 5.87 -2.27
N LEU A 85 4.05 5.97 -1.58
CA LEU A 85 4.35 7.09 -0.69
C LEU A 85 4.51 8.41 -1.45
N THR A 86 5.07 8.38 -2.67
CA THR A 86 5.22 9.57 -3.52
C THR A 86 3.86 10.13 -3.92
N HIS A 87 2.93 9.29 -4.38
CA HIS A 87 1.57 9.72 -4.70
C HIS A 87 0.81 10.21 -3.47
N ALA A 88 0.92 9.51 -2.34
CA ALA A 88 0.29 9.91 -1.09
C ALA A 88 0.81 11.28 -0.62
N TRP A 89 2.13 11.51 -0.71
CA TRP A 89 2.75 12.77 -0.32
C TRP A 89 2.37 13.93 -1.26
N ALA A 90 2.35 13.70 -2.57
CA ALA A 90 1.91 14.69 -3.54
C ALA A 90 0.46 15.13 -3.28
N TRP A 91 -0.45 14.17 -3.05
CA TRP A 91 -1.83 14.46 -2.69
C TRP A 91 -1.93 15.23 -1.37
N HIS A 92 -1.17 14.82 -0.35
CA HIS A 92 -1.18 15.47 0.96
C HIS A 92 -0.71 16.93 0.88
N GLN A 93 0.36 17.21 0.13
CA GLN A 93 0.85 18.57 -0.09
C GLN A 93 -0.17 19.44 -0.83
N GLN A 94 -0.85 18.89 -1.84
CA GLN A 94 -1.88 19.62 -2.58
C GLN A 94 -3.10 19.95 -1.71
N ARG A 95 -3.49 19.03 -0.82
CA ARG A 95 -4.69 19.19 0.02
C ARG A 95 -4.45 19.99 1.30
N HIS A 96 -3.25 19.93 1.86
CA HIS A 96 -2.91 20.48 3.18
C HIS A 96 -1.66 21.38 3.17
N GLY A 97 -1.31 21.97 2.02
CA GLY A 97 -0.07 22.72 1.79
C GLY A 97 0.34 23.61 2.97
N ASP A 98 1.61 23.50 3.39
CA ASP A 98 2.38 24.13 4.50
C ASP A 98 1.71 24.51 5.84
N ASN A 99 0.39 24.43 5.99
CA ASN A 99 -0.37 24.68 7.22
C ASN A 99 -0.71 23.39 7.97
N SER A 100 -0.02 22.29 7.68
CA SER A 100 -0.16 21.05 8.45
C SER A 100 0.54 21.20 9.82
N PRO A 101 -0.12 20.88 10.95
CA PRO A 101 0.39 21.10 12.32
C PRO A 101 1.66 20.30 12.68
N CYS A 102 2.19 19.49 11.77
CA CYS A 102 3.39 18.68 11.93
C CYS A 102 4.71 19.48 11.83
N THR A 103 4.65 20.81 11.68
CA THR A 103 5.83 21.70 11.60
C THR A 103 6.08 22.51 12.86
N GLN A 104 5.30 22.34 13.93
CA GLN A 104 5.61 22.97 15.21
C GLN A 104 6.57 22.06 16.02
N PRO A 105 7.67 22.62 16.56
CA PRO A 105 8.74 21.88 17.23
C PRO A 105 8.29 21.18 18.52
#